data_AF-A0A7Y2BYA2-F1
#
_entry.id   AF-A0A7Y2BYA2-F1
#
_cell.length_a   1.000
_cell.length_b   1.000
_cell.length_c   1.000
_cell.angle_alpha   90.00
_cell.angle_beta   90.00
_cell.angle_gamma   90.00
#
_symmetry.space_group_name_H-M   'P 1'
#
loop_
_entity.id
_entity.type
_entity.pdbx_description
1 polymer ?
#
loop_
_entity_poly.entity_id
_entity_poly.type
_entity_poly.pdbx_seq_one_letter_code
_entity_poly.pdbx_strand_id
1 'polypeptide(L)'
;MNAILSLGKWFLIVPTLIFGMFHFMNANEMAAMAPGGSVMVYITGACLILAGISMAIGKMDKLASTLLGILFLAFILPHVQMMADDPSQMGNILKNIVMASAAFMYASAFAKDNA
;
A
#
# COMPACT_ATOMS: atom_id res chain seq x y z
N MET A 1 -14.33 18.13 15.77
CA MET A 1 -14.64 16.89 15.03
C MET A 1 -14.23 16.98 13.56
N ASN A 2 -14.76 17.94 12.78
CA ASN A 2 -14.47 18.06 11.34
C ASN A 2 -12.98 18.22 10.99
N ALA A 3 -12.20 18.92 11.83
CA ALA A 3 -10.76 19.04 11.63
C ALA A 3 -10.05 17.67 11.68
N ILE A 4 -10.34 16.84 12.68
CA ILE A 4 -9.76 15.49 12.81
C ILE A 4 -10.21 14.59 11.65
N LEU A 5 -11.50 14.64 11.29
CA LEU A 5 -12.04 13.84 10.19
C LEU A 5 -11.40 14.24 8.84
N SER A 6 -11.12 15.52 8.63
CA SER A 6 -10.45 16.01 7.41
C SER A 6 -9.01 15.52 7.27
N LEU A 7 -8.37 15.09 8.37
CA LEU A 7 -7.03 14.48 8.36
C LEU A 7 -7.05 13.00 7.97
N GLY A 8 -8.22 12.35 7.96
CA GLY A 8 -8.34 10.90 7.78
C GLY A 8 -7.62 10.36 6.54
N LYS A 9 -7.72 11.06 5.39
CA LYS A 9 -7.01 10.63 4.17
C LYS A 9 -5.49 10.67 4.30
N TRP A 10 -4.95 11.56 5.14
CA TRP A 10 -3.51 11.65 5.35
C TRP A 10 -2.96 10.48 6.16
N PHE A 11 -3.80 9.81 6.95
CA PHE A 11 -3.45 8.54 7.60
C PHE A 11 -3.32 7.37 6.62
N LEU A 12 -3.86 7.49 5.40
CA LEU A 12 -3.57 6.57 4.30
C LEU A 12 -2.35 7.04 3.49
N ILE A 13 -2.33 8.32 3.09
CA ILE A 13 -1.32 8.87 2.18
C ILE A 13 0.08 8.84 2.79
N VAL A 14 0.27 9.37 4.00
CA VAL A 14 1.61 9.53 4.59
C VAL A 14 2.27 8.18 4.86
N PRO A 15 1.62 7.20 5.52
CA PRO A 15 2.22 5.87 5.69
C PRO A 15 2.51 5.18 4.36
N THR A 16 1.65 5.33 3.34
CA THR A 16 1.89 4.75 2.01
C THR A 16 3.18 5.28 1.39
N LEU A 17 3.42 6.60 1.46
CA LEU A 17 4.68 7.22 1.01
C LEU A 17 5.89 6.68 1.77
N ILE A 18 5.79 6.59 3.10
CA ILE A 18 6.86 6.08 3.97
C ILE A 18 7.17 4.61 3.67
N PHE A 19 6.15 3.76 3.52
CA PHE A 19 6.33 2.37 3.10
C PHE A 19 7.03 2.31 1.74
N GLY A 20 6.64 3.16 0.79
CA GLY A 20 7.33 3.28 -0.49
C GLY A 20 8.82 3.56 -0.31
N MET A 21 9.20 4.53 0.53
CA MET A 21 10.61 4.80 0.85
C MET A 21 11.31 3.60 1.50
N PHE A 22 10.66 2.90 2.42
CA PHE A 22 11.22 1.72 3.07
C PHE A 22 11.51 0.58 2.09
N HIS A 23 10.76 0.45 0.99
CA HIS A 23 11.06 -0.54 -0.05
C HIS A 23 12.37 -0.20 -0.78
N PHE A 24 12.70 1.08 -0.97
CA PHE A 24 14.00 1.46 -1.54
C PHE A 24 15.14 1.27 -0.54
N MET A 25 14.92 1.61 0.73
CA MET A 25 15.93 1.51 1.78
C MET A 25 16.27 0.07 2.16
N ASN A 26 15.29 -0.85 2.06
CA ASN A 26 15.42 -2.23 2.52
C ASN A 26 15.20 -3.26 1.38
N ALA A 27 15.54 -2.89 0.14
CA ALA A 27 15.20 -3.70 -1.04
C ALA A 27 15.84 -5.09 -1.02
N ASN A 28 17.05 -5.20 -0.47
CA ASN A 28 17.79 -6.45 -0.42
C ASN A 28 17.26 -7.37 0.67
N GLU A 29 16.89 -6.81 1.83
CA GLU A 29 16.29 -7.55 2.94
C GLU A 29 14.92 -8.13 2.56
N MET A 30 14.16 -7.42 1.72
CA MET A 30 12.83 -7.84 1.28
C MET A 30 12.86 -8.71 0.02
N ALA A 31 14.01 -8.88 -0.63
CA ALA A 31 14.13 -9.53 -1.93
C ALA A 31 13.58 -10.97 -1.93
N ALA A 32 13.79 -11.72 -0.85
CA ALA A 32 13.34 -13.10 -0.74
C ALA A 32 11.80 -13.25 -0.74
N MET A 33 11.07 -12.19 -0.36
CA MET A 33 9.61 -12.17 -0.32
C MET A 33 8.96 -11.69 -1.63
N ALA A 34 9.73 -11.05 -2.51
CA ALA A 34 9.21 -10.44 -3.71
C ALA A 34 9.46 -11.33 -4.94
N PRO A 35 8.44 -11.60 -5.78
CA PRO A 35 8.66 -12.34 -7.02
C PRO A 35 9.57 -11.53 -7.95
N GLY A 36 10.73 -12.07 -8.31
CA GLY A 36 11.75 -11.34 -9.08
C GLY A 36 12.74 -10.54 -8.23
N GLY A 37 12.77 -10.76 -6.91
CA GLY A 37 13.82 -10.25 -6.03
C GLY A 37 13.76 -8.74 -5.79
N SER A 38 14.92 -8.13 -5.52
CA SER A 38 15.04 -6.71 -5.16
C SER A 38 14.50 -5.76 -6.24
N VAL A 39 14.56 -6.14 -7.51
CA VAL A 39 13.98 -5.35 -8.62
C VAL A 39 12.49 -5.15 -8.41
N MET A 40 11.76 -6.21 -8.04
CA MET A 40 10.34 -6.11 -7.78
C MET A 40 10.04 -5.29 -6.52
N VAL A 41 10.93 -5.33 -5.51
CA VAL A 41 10.80 -4.48 -4.32
C VAL A 41 10.91 -3.00 -4.70
N TYR A 42 11.86 -2.62 -5.57
CA TYR A 42 11.97 -1.24 -6.06
C TYR A 42 10.75 -0.81 -6.89
N ILE A 43 10.26 -1.67 -7.79
CA ILE A 43 9.03 -1.41 -8.57
C ILE A 43 7.85 -1.17 -7.62
N THR A 44 7.72 -2.01 -6.60
CA THR A 44 6.68 -1.91 -5.58
C THR A 44 6.79 -0.61 -4.80
N GLY A 45 8.00 -0.24 -4.38
CA GLY A 45 8.28 1.04 -3.73
C GLY A 45 7.87 2.23 -4.59
N ALA A 46 8.19 2.20 -5.89
CA ALA A 46 7.79 3.24 -6.83
C ALA A 46 6.26 3.35 -6.95
N CYS A 47 5.55 2.22 -7.06
CA CYS A 47 4.09 2.20 -7.09
C CYS A 47 3.46 2.80 -5.83
N LEU A 48 4.00 2.49 -4.64
CA LEU A 48 3.55 3.05 -3.37
C LEU A 48 3.74 4.58 -3.33
N ILE A 49 4.91 5.07 -3.73
CA ILE A 49 5.20 6.51 -3.77
C ILE A 49 4.27 7.23 -4.76
N LEU A 50 4.14 6.69 -5.98
CA LEU A 50 3.29 7.27 -7.01
C LEU A 50 1.81 7.29 -6.60
N ALA A 51 1.33 6.23 -5.94
CA ALA A 51 -0.04 6.21 -5.40
C ALA A 51 -0.25 7.26 -4.30
N GLY A 52 0.71 7.40 -3.37
CA GLY A 52 0.67 8.44 -2.34
C GLY A 52 0.66 9.85 -2.93
N ILE A 53 1.52 10.13 -3.91
CA ILE A 53 1.57 11.43 -4.62
C ILE A 53 0.24 11.68 -5.35
N SER A 54 -0.26 10.69 -6.08
CA SER A 54 -1.51 10.74 -6.84
C SER A 54 -2.69 11.11 -5.93
N MET A 55 -2.84 10.43 -4.78
CA MET A 55 -3.86 10.75 -3.77
C MET A 55 -3.67 12.15 -3.13
N ALA A 56 -2.42 12.59 -2.93
CA ALA A 56 -2.15 13.92 -2.38
C ALA A 56 -2.58 15.04 -3.33
N ILE A 57 -2.28 14.90 -4.62
CA ILE A 57 -2.59 15.92 -5.64
C ILE A 57 -4.01 15.78 -6.22
N GLY A 58 -4.64 14.60 -6.09
CA GLY A 58 -5.96 14.30 -6.64
C GLY A 58 -5.96 14.13 -8.16
N LYS A 59 -4.92 13.50 -8.72
CA LYS A 59 -4.81 13.19 -10.15
C LYS A 59 -4.45 11.73 -10.36
N MET A 60 -5.20 11.06 -11.21
CA MET A 60 -5.21 9.59 -11.34
C MET A 60 -5.49 8.88 -10.01
N ASP A 61 -6.09 9.57 -9.04
CA ASP A 61 -6.18 9.12 -7.66
C ASP A 61 -7.16 7.98 -7.47
N LYS A 62 -8.24 7.89 -8.26
CA LYS A 62 -9.12 6.73 -8.24
C LYS A 62 -8.44 5.47 -8.77
N LEU A 63 -7.78 5.56 -9.92
CA LEU A 63 -7.03 4.44 -10.50
C LEU A 63 -5.87 4.03 -9.59
N ALA A 64 -5.08 4.99 -9.13
CA ALA A 64 -3.91 4.73 -8.29
C ALA A 64 -4.29 4.10 -6.95
N SER A 65 -5.35 4.59 -6.28
CA SER A 65 -5.84 3.99 -5.03
C SER A 65 -6.47 2.62 -5.24
N THR A 66 -7.14 2.37 -6.37
CA THR A 66 -7.63 1.03 -6.75
C THR A 66 -6.46 0.05 -6.93
N LEU A 67 -5.45 0.42 -7.71
CA LEU A 67 -4.27 -0.41 -7.93
C LEU A 67 -3.46 -0.62 -6.64
N LEU A 68 -3.39 0.40 -5.78
CA LEU A 68 -2.78 0.30 -4.46
C LEU A 68 -3.49 -0.73 -3.58
N GLY A 69 -4.84 -0.74 -3.58
CA GLY A 69 -5.61 -1.75 -2.86
C GLY A 69 -5.34 -3.17 -3.37
N ILE A 70 -5.27 -3.35 -4.70
CA ILE A 70 -4.90 -4.63 -5.32
C ILE A 70 -3.47 -5.04 -4.92
N LEU A 71 -2.52 -4.10 -4.90
CA LEU A 71 -1.14 -4.35 -4.49
C LEU A 71 -1.07 -4.83 -3.02
N PHE A 72 -1.82 -4.21 -2.11
CA PHE A 72 -1.89 -4.68 -0.72
C PHE A 72 -2.49 -6.07 -0.61
N LEU A 73 -3.51 -6.41 -1.41
CA LEU A 73 -4.01 -7.79 -1.48
C LEU A 73 -2.95 -8.77 -2.00
N ALA A 74 -2.15 -8.36 -2.98
CA ALA A 74 -1.06 -9.20 -3.49
C ALA A 74 0.01 -9.48 -2.42
N PHE A 75 0.28 -8.54 -1.51
CA PHE A 75 1.21 -8.75 -0.38
C PHE A 75 0.76 -9.83 0.59
N ILE A 76 -0.51 -10.22 0.60
CA ILE A 76 -0.99 -11.33 1.43
C ILE A 76 -0.30 -12.65 1.04
N LEU A 77 0.01 -12.85 -0.25
CA LEU A 77 0.58 -14.09 -0.77
C LEU A 77 1.88 -14.51 -0.08
N PRO A 78 2.95 -13.68 -0.04
CA PRO A 78 4.18 -14.06 0.65
C PRO A 78 3.99 -14.29 2.15
N HIS A 79 3.09 -13.53 2.80
CA HIS A 79 2.81 -13.74 4.23
C HIS A 79 2.08 -15.06 4.50
N VAL A 80 1.16 -15.47 3.63
CA VAL A 80 0.50 -16.79 3.72
C VAL A 80 1.50 -17.92 3.53
N GLN A 81 2.43 -17.78 2.58
CA GLN A 81 3.47 -18.79 2.33
C GLN A 81 4.38 -19.01 3.54
N MET A 82 4.70 -17.95 4.29
CA MET A 82 5.55 -18.02 5.48
C MET A 82 4.78 -18.38 6.76
N MET A 83 3.45 -18.41 6.72
CA MET A 83 2.62 -18.56 7.93
C MET A 83 2.78 -19.93 8.60
N ALA A 84 3.18 -20.96 7.84
CA ALA A 84 3.43 -22.30 8.38
C ALA A 84 4.63 -22.32 9.36
N ASP A 85 5.66 -21.54 9.06
CA ASP A 85 6.89 -21.48 9.86
C ASP A 85 6.84 -20.35 10.90
N ASP A 86 6.09 -19.29 10.60
CA ASP A 86 5.94 -18.12 11.47
C ASP A 86 4.46 -17.70 11.58
N PRO A 87 3.75 -18.15 12.63
CA PRO A 87 2.35 -17.76 12.86
C PRO A 87 2.15 -16.25 13.08
N SER A 88 3.20 -15.49 13.39
CA SER A 88 3.12 -14.03 13.56
C SER A 88 2.78 -13.30 12.25
N GLN A 89 2.94 -13.98 11.10
CA GLN A 89 2.58 -13.45 9.78
C GLN A 89 1.09 -13.12 9.65
N MET A 90 0.21 -13.69 10.49
CA MET A 90 -1.21 -13.33 10.54
C MET A 90 -1.42 -11.82 10.76
N GLY A 91 -0.59 -11.18 11.58
CA GLY A 91 -0.67 -9.72 11.80
C GLY A 91 -0.41 -8.93 10.51
N ASN A 92 0.53 -9.38 9.68
CA ASN A 92 0.81 -8.75 8.39
C ASN A 92 -0.32 -8.98 7.38
N ILE A 93 -0.93 -10.16 7.36
CA ILE A 93 -2.10 -10.47 6.51
C ILE A 93 -3.24 -9.51 6.85
N LEU A 94 -3.61 -9.42 8.13
CA LEU A 94 -4.69 -8.54 8.59
C LEU A 94 -4.40 -7.07 8.31
N LYS A 95 -3.16 -6.63 8.53
CA LYS A 95 -2.69 -5.28 8.17
C LYS A 95 -2.94 -4.99 6.69
N ASN A 96 -2.53 -5.88 5.80
CA ASN A 96 -2.70 -5.69 4.35
C ASN A 96 -4.18 -5.64 3.93
N ILE A 97 -5.06 -6.43 4.56
CA ILE A 97 -6.51 -6.36 4.32
C ILE A 97 -7.08 -4.98 4.70
N VAL A 98 -6.70 -4.46 5.87
CA VAL A 98 -7.12 -3.13 6.33
C VAL A 98 -6.58 -2.01 5.43
N MET A 99 -5.34 -2.14 4.96
CA MET A 99 -4.75 -1.17 4.02
C MET A 99 -5.45 -1.21 2.65
N ALA A 100 -5.78 -2.41 2.15
CA ALA A 100 -6.55 -2.58 0.93
C ALA A 100 -7.95 -1.96 1.04
N SER A 101 -8.65 -2.21 2.16
CA SER A 101 -9.99 -1.63 2.37
C SER A 101 -9.95 -0.10 2.41
N ALA A 102 -8.96 0.48 3.10
CA ALA A 102 -8.78 1.94 3.13
C ALA A 102 -8.53 2.51 1.73
N ALA A 103 -7.71 1.84 0.91
CA ALA A 103 -7.44 2.25 -0.46
C ALA A 103 -8.70 2.19 -1.35
N PHE A 104 -9.50 1.12 -1.26
CA PHE A 104 -10.75 1.00 -2.01
C PHE A 104 -11.82 2.00 -1.53
N MET A 105 -11.92 2.24 -0.22
CA MET A 105 -12.81 3.27 0.32
C MET A 105 -12.40 4.67 -0.15
N TYR A 106 -11.09 4.96 -0.22
CA TYR A 106 -10.59 6.19 -0.83
C TYR A 106 -11.02 6.30 -2.30
N ALA A 107 -10.76 5.27 -3.10
CA ALA A 107 -11.09 5.24 -4.52
C ALA A 107 -12.58 5.49 -4.80
N SER A 108 -13.44 4.91 -3.95
CA SER A 108 -14.89 4.98 -4.09
C SER A 108 -15.50 6.31 -3.62
N ALA A 109 -15.04 6.84 -2.48
CA ALA A 109 -15.72 7.93 -1.78
C ALA A 109 -14.94 9.26 -1.71
N PHE A 110 -13.64 9.25 -1.98
CA PHE A 110 -12.77 10.42 -1.76
C PHE A 110 -11.92 10.82 -2.95
N ALA A 111 -11.81 9.97 -3.97
CA ALA A 111 -11.10 10.30 -5.19
C ALA A 111 -11.70 11.55 -5.85
N LYS A 112 -10.83 12.40 -6.39
CA LYS A 112 -11.23 13.67 -7.00
C LYS A 112 -11.41 13.59 -8.50
N ASP A 113 -10.77 12.61 -9.13
CA ASP A 113 -10.93 12.39 -10.56
C ASP A 113 -12.03 11.37 -10.89
N ASN A 114 -12.33 11.29 -12.19
CA ASN A 114 -13.36 10.41 -12.75
C ASN A 114 -12.75 9.19 -13.44
N ALA A 115 -11.50 8.83 -13.13
CA ALA A 115 -10.85 7.69 -13.75
C ALA A 115 -11.59 6.37 -13.48
#